data_AF-A0A8T7H9D7-F1
#
_entry.id   AF-A0A8T7H9D7-F1
#
_cell.length_a   1.000
_cell.length_b   1.000
_cell.length_c   1.000
_cell.angle_alpha   90.00
_cell.angle_beta   90.00
_cell.angle_gamma   90.00
#
_symmetry.space_group_name_H-M   'P 1'
#
loop_
_entity.id
_entity.type
_entity.pdbx_description
1 polymer ?
#
loop_
_entity_poly.entity_id
_entity_poly.type
_entity_poly.pdbx_seq_one_letter_code
_entity_poly.pdbx_strand_id
1 'polypeptide(L)' 'MKNDEVIQLLKKINTKLGLMLGNQVIEKHDNIKDQVTKLSKSGLDYNEIAEILGISTSHAAKELSKIKKVRKNE' A
#
# COMPACT_ATOMS: atom_id res chain seq x y z
N MET A 1 -5.09 -16.25 -25.53
CA MET A 1 -5.78 -15.53 -24.45
C MET A 1 -7.12 -15.05 -24.98
N LYS A 2 -8.21 -15.28 -24.23
CA LYS A 2 -9.53 -14.78 -24.62
C LYS A 2 -9.57 -13.27 -24.35
N ASN A 3 -10.21 -12.47 -25.21
CA ASN A 3 -10.26 -11.01 -25.07
C ASN A 3 -10.71 -10.53 -23.67
N ASP A 4 -11.56 -11.31 -23.01
CA ASP A 4 -12.03 -11.01 -21.65
C ASP A 4 -10.91 -11.04 -20.59
N GLU A 5 -9.92 -11.92 -20.74
CA GLU A 5 -8.76 -11.99 -19.85
C GLU A 5 -7.88 -10.75 -19.99
N VAL A 6 -7.71 -10.26 -21.22
CA VAL A 6 -6.97 -9.03 -21.53
C VAL A 6 -7.69 -7.83 -20.91
N ILE A 7 -9.02 -7.75 -21.06
CA ILE A 7 -9.82 -6.65 -20.49
C ILE A 7 -9.73 -6.65 -18.97
N GLN A 8 -9.81 -7.82 -18.32
CA GLN A 8 -9.65 -7.90 -16.86
C GLN A 8 -8.26 -7.51 -16.39
N LEU A 9 -7.21 -7.88 -17.13
CA LEU A 9 -5.85 -7.50 -16.81
C LEU A 9 -5.64 -5.99 -16.93
N LEU A 10 -6.15 -5.37 -18.00
CA LEU A 10 -6.08 -3.93 -18.21
C LEU A 10 -6.80 -3.14 -17.11
N LYS A 11 -7.96 -3.63 -16.65
CA LYS A 11 -8.67 -3.02 -15.51
C LYS A 11 -7.83 -3.06 -14.23
N LYS A 12 -7.21 -4.21 -13.92
CA LYS A 12 -6.33 -4.35 -12.74
C LYS A 12 -5.12 -3.41 -12.79
N ILE A 13 -4.49 -3.27 -13.96
CA ILE A 13 -3.35 -2.37 -14.16
C ILE A 13 -3.76 -0.91 -13.91
N ASN A 14 -4.88 -0.46 -14.47
CA ASN A 14 -5.36 0.91 -14.28
C ASN A 14 -5.69 1.22 -12.80
N THR A 15 -6.27 0.26 -12.07
CA THR A 15 -6.53 0.43 -10.63
C THR A 15 -5.23 0.52 -9.82
N LYS A 16 -4.24 -0.34 -10.10
CA LYS A 16 -2.93 -0.30 -9.42
C LYS A 16 -2.21 1.03 -9.70
N LEU A 17 -2.23 1.49 -10.95
CA LEU A 17 -1.64 2.77 -11.34
C LEU A 17 -2.34 3.96 -10.68
N GLY A 18 -3.67 3.95 -10.61
CA GLY A 18 -4.45 4.99 -9.93
C GLY A 18 -4.14 5.08 -8.44
N LEU A 19 -3.94 3.94 -7.77
CA LEU A 19 -3.52 3.92 -6.36
C LEU A 19 -2.08 4.43 -6.18
N MET A 20 -1.17 4.07 -7.10
CA MET A 20 0.22 4.53 -7.05
C MET A 20 0.33 6.04 -7.27
N LEU A 21 -0.39 6.58 -8.25
CA LEU A 21 -0.47 8.02 -8.50
C LEU A 21 -1.21 8.75 -7.37
N GLY A 22 -2.28 8.16 -6.84
CA GLY A 22 -2.96 8.65 -5.65
C GLY A 22 -2.01 8.77 -4.47
N ASN A 23 -1.16 7.77 -4.22
CA ASN A 23 -0.15 7.82 -3.17
C ASN A 23 0.99 8.82 -3.46
N GLN A 24 1.32 9.09 -4.72
CA GLN A 24 2.25 10.16 -5.08
C GLN A 24 1.65 11.57 -4.90
N VAL A 25 0.32 11.71 -5.00
CA VAL A 25 -0.42 12.96 -4.82
C VAL A 25 -0.91 13.16 -3.37
N ILE A 26 -1.10 12.08 -2.60
CA ILE A 26 -1.37 12.12 -1.15
C ILE A 26 -0.08 12.52 -0.44
N GLU A 27 0.08 13.84 -0.38
CA GLU A 27 0.70 14.64 0.66
C GLU A 27 2.09 14.18 1.12
N LYS A 28 3.09 14.89 0.57
CA LYS A 28 4.48 15.02 1.05
C LYS A 28 4.64 15.34 2.56
N HIS A 29 3.56 15.45 3.33
CA HIS A 29 3.52 15.87 4.73
C HIS A 29 3.13 14.77 5.73
N ASP A 30 2.58 13.63 5.28
CA ASP A 30 2.34 12.50 6.18
C ASP A 30 3.64 11.77 6.50
N ASN A 31 3.87 11.47 7.77
CA ASN A 31 5.01 10.64 8.17
C ASN A 31 4.83 9.20 7.66
N ILE A 32 5.94 8.45 7.53
CA ILE A 32 5.93 7.06 7.01
C ILE A 32 4.95 6.17 7.78
N LYS A 33 4.78 6.38 9.09
CA LYS A 33 3.87 5.58 9.91
C LYS A 33 2.40 5.78 9.50
N ASP A 34 1.99 7.01 9.21
CA ASP A 34 0.62 7.31 8.78
C ASP A 34 0.33 6.73 7.38
N GLN A 35 1.31 6.82 6.48
CA GLN A 35 1.24 6.21 5.15
C GLN A 35 1.12 4.68 5.24
N VAL A 36 1.98 4.02 6.03
CA VAL A 36 1.91 2.57 6.29
C VAL A 36 0.56 2.19 6.92
N THR A 37 0.02 3.01 7.81
CA THR A 37 -1.28 2.77 8.46
C THR A 37 -2.43 2.82 7.47
N LYS A 38 -2.46 3.83 6.59
CA LYS A 38 -3.49 3.96 5.54
C LYS A 38 -3.45 2.77 4.59
N LEU A 39 -2.26 2.41 4.09
CA LEU A 39 -2.09 1.28 3.17
C LEU A 39 -2.43 -0.07 3.83
N SER A 40 -2.04 -0.26 5.08
CA SER A 40 -2.43 -1.46 5.84
C SER A 40 -3.94 -1.55 6.05
N LYS A 41 -4.63 -0.43 6.31
CA LYS A 41 -6.11 -0.40 6.40
C LYS A 41 -6.78 -0.76 5.07
N SER A 42 -6.13 -0.49 3.95
CA SER A 42 -6.57 -0.90 2.61
C SER A 42 -6.33 -2.39 2.30
N GLY A 43 -5.76 -3.16 3.23
CA GLY A 43 -5.55 -4.60 3.10
C GLY A 43 -4.23 -5.01 2.47
N LEU A 44 -3.32 -4.06 2.22
CA LEU A 44 -2.01 -4.32 1.62
C LEU A 44 -1.06 -4.96 2.63
N ASP A 45 -0.21 -5.87 2.13
CA ASP A 45 0.87 -6.46 2.92
C ASP A 45 2.13 -5.56 2.97
N TYR A 46 3.09 -5.92 3.83
CA TYR A 46 4.28 -5.10 4.03
C TYR A 46 5.23 -5.07 2.81
N ASN A 47 5.16 -6.04 1.89
CA ASN A 47 5.95 -6.02 0.66
C ASN A 47 5.35 -5.03 -0.33
N GLU A 48 4.02 -5.04 -0.50
CA GLU A 48 3.29 -4.09 -1.34
C GLU A 48 3.46 -2.66 -0.82
N ILE A 49 3.38 -2.47 0.49
CA ILE A 49 3.62 -1.18 1.14
C ILE A 49 5.05 -0.68 0.89
N ALA A 50 6.05 -1.56 0.98
CA ALA A 50 7.44 -1.20 0.74
C ALA A 50 7.68 -0.75 -0.70
N GLU A 51 7.08 -1.45 -1.67
CA GLU A 51 7.13 -1.10 -3.10
C GLU A 51 6.48 0.28 -3.35
N ILE A 52 5.31 0.52 -2.76
CA ILE A 52 4.55 1.76 -2.93
C ILE A 52 5.26 2.96 -2.32
N LEU A 53 5.86 2.80 -1.14
CA LEU A 53 6.49 3.89 -0.39
C LEU A 53 7.97 4.08 -0.70
N GLY A 54 8.58 3.20 -1.49
CA GLY A 54 10.02 3.23 -1.78
C GLY A 54 10.88 3.02 -0.54
N ILE A 55 10.40 2.25 0.44
CA ILE A 55 11.12 1.91 1.68
C ILE A 55 11.52 0.44 1.67
N SER A 56 12.43 0.04 2.58
CA SER A 56 12.76 -1.38 2.71
C SER A 56 11.59 -2.19 3.29
N THR A 57 11.48 -3.45 2.86
CA THR A 57 10.48 -4.40 3.38
C THR A 57 10.58 -4.57 4.89
N SER A 58 11.80 -4.59 5.43
CA SER A 58 12.05 -4.63 6.88
C SER A 58 11.51 -3.39 7.60
N HIS A 59 11.62 -2.20 6.99
CA HIS A 59 11.07 -0.97 7.55
C HIS A 59 9.53 -1.00 7.54
N ALA A 60 8.91 -1.40 6.43
CA ALA A 60 7.46 -1.56 6.33
C ALA A 60 6.93 -2.58 7.36
N ALA A 61 7.58 -3.74 7.49
CA ALA A 61 7.21 -4.77 8.47
C ALA A 61 7.31 -4.27 9.92
N LYS A 62 8.36 -3.48 10.24
CA LYS A 62 8.55 -2.88 11.55
C LYS A 62 7.43 -1.90 11.90
N GLU A 63 7.08 -1.01 10.98
CA GLU A 63 5.97 -0.05 11.19
C GLU A 63 4.62 -0.77 11.32
N LEU A 64 4.38 -1.79 10.49
CA LEU A 64 3.17 -2.61 10.57
C LEU A 64 3.03 -3.34 11.93
N SER A 65 4.13 -3.87 12.46
CA SER A 65 4.14 -4.50 13.78
C SER A 65 3.80 -3.52 14.91
N LYS A 66 4.30 -2.28 14.84
CA LYS A 66 3.97 -1.23 15.81
C LYS A 66 2.47 -0.90 15.79
N ILE A 67 1.88 -0.79 14.61
CA ILE A 67 0.43 -0.52 14.44
C ILE A 67 -0.41 -1.66 15.06
N LYS A 68 -0.04 -2.92 14.81
CA LYS A 68 -0.75 -4.08 15.37
C LYS A 68 -0.65 -4.14 16.91
N LYS A 69 0.46 -3.71 17.50
CA LYS A 69 0.62 -3.64 18.96
C LYS A 69 -0.28 -2.58 19.61
N VAL A 70 -0.45 -1.42 18.97
CA VAL A 70 -1.33 -0.36 19.49
C VAL A 70 -2.79 -0.83 19.54
N ARG A 71 -3.30 -1.46 18.49
CA ARG A 71 -4.69 -1.98 18.46
C ARG A 71 -5.01 -3.10 19.46
N LYS A 72 -4.00 -3.76 20.02
CA LYS A 72 -4.20 -4.86 20.99
C LYS A 72 -4.36 -4.34 22.43
N ASN A 73 -4.04 -3.06 22.65
CA ASN A 73 -4.05 -2.43 23.97
C ASN A 73 -5.15 -1.35 24.11
N GLU A 74 -6.02 -1.20 23.11
CA GLU A 74 -7.27 -0.42 23.13
C GLU A 74 -8.45 -1.36 23.36
#